data_AF-A0A6I5NM63-F1
#
_entry.id   AF-A0A6I5NM63-F1
#
_cell.length_a   1.000
_cell.length_b   1.000
_cell.length_c   1.000
_cell.angle_alpha   90.00
_cell.angle_beta   90.00
_cell.angle_gamma   90.00
#
_symmetry.space_group_name_H-M   'P 1'
#
loop_
_entity.id
_entity.type
_entity.pdbx_description
1 polymer ?
#
loop_
_entity_poly.entity_id
_entity_poly.type
_entity_poly.pdbx_seq_one_letter_code
_entity_poly.pdbx_strand_id
1 'polypeptide(L)' 'MFNIGWTEVILVLGVGLLIFGPKKIPELGQALGKTLRIVKDELNTTDVEETAYIEEEDEERA' A
#
# COMPACT_ATOMS: atom_id res chain seq x y z
N MET A 1 12.15 24.66 18.69
CA MET A 1 11.12 24.01 17.86
C MET A 1 11.73 23.81 16.49
N PHE A 2 11.85 22.56 16.02
CA PHE A 2 12.46 22.24 14.73
C PHE A 2 11.52 22.72 13.61
N ASN A 3 11.83 23.88 13.04
CA ASN A 3 11.21 24.37 11.81
C ASN A 3 11.80 23.61 10.63
N ILE A 4 11.57 22.29 10.57
CA ILE A 4 11.97 21.46 9.42
C ILE A 4 11.07 21.89 8.27
N GLY A 5 11.61 22.71 7.38
CA GLY A 5 10.96 23.09 6.15
C GLY A 5 11.13 22.02 5.09
N TRP A 6 10.45 22.21 3.96
CA TRP A 6 10.64 21.41 2.76
C TRP A 6 12.12 21.34 2.33
N THR A 7 12.88 22.41 2.59
CA THR A 7 14.32 22.48 2.31
C THR A 7 15.13 21.47 3.12
N GLU A 8 14.95 21.40 4.45
CA GLU A 8 15.65 20.38 5.25
C GLU A 8 15.29 18.96 4.83
N VAL A 9 14.01 18.68 4.51
CA VAL A 9 13.57 17.36 4.05
C VAL A 9 14.28 16.97 2.75
N ILE A 10 14.37 17.88 1.79
CA ILE A 10 15.08 17.65 0.52
C ILE A 10 16.56 17.41 0.76
N LEU A 11 17.18 18.12 1.71
CA LEU A 11 18.61 17.99 2.02
C LEU A 11 18.91 16.63 2.63
N VAL A 12 18.07 16.17 3.57
CA VAL A 12 18.17 14.82 4.16
C VAL A 12 17.92 13.74 3.12
N LEU A 13 16.88 13.90 2.28
CA LEU A 13 16.65 12.99 1.16
C LEU A 13 17.86 12.96 0.23
N GLY A 14 18.44 14.10 -0.13
CA GLY A 14 19.63 14.17 -0.97
C GLY A 14 20.81 13.36 -0.41
N VAL A 15 21.11 13.48 0.88
CA VAL A 15 22.16 12.68 1.54
C VAL A 15 21.78 11.20 1.58
N GLY A 16 20.53 10.88 1.90
CA GLY A 16 20.04 9.49 1.88
C GLY A 16 20.14 8.87 0.48
N LEU A 17 19.82 9.62 -0.56
CA LEU A 17 19.92 9.19 -1.96
C LEU A 17 21.38 9.07 -2.42
N LEU A 18 22.35 9.77 -1.83
CA LEU A 18 23.77 9.54 -2.11
C LEU A 18 24.27 8.21 -1.51
N ILE A 19 23.79 7.85 -0.32
CA ILE A 19 24.16 6.59 0.36
C ILE A 19 23.45 5.39 -0.28
N PHE A 20 22.13 5.49 -0.42
CA PHE A 20 21.29 4.40 -0.92
C PHE A 20 21.18 4.40 -2.45
N GLY A 21 21.31 5.55 -3.11
CA GLY A 21 21.09 5.70 -4.54
C GLY A 21 19.63 6.05 -4.87
N PRO A 22 19.37 6.95 -5.84
CA PRO A 22 18.01 7.37 -6.20
C PRO A 22 17.16 6.27 -6.81
N LYS A 23 17.77 5.18 -7.30
CA LYS A 23 17.07 4.01 -7.84
C LYS A 23 16.53 3.09 -6.74
N LYS A 24 17.10 3.08 -5.53
CA LYS A 24 16.67 2.16 -4.47
C LYS A 24 15.33 2.55 -3.86
N ILE A 25 15.03 3.85 -3.74
CA ILE A 25 13.74 4.32 -3.24
C ILE A 25 12.55 3.86 -4.11
N PRO A 26 12.54 4.05 -5.45
CA PRO A 26 11.47 3.55 -6.29
C PRO A 26 11.44 2.02 -6.38
N GLU A 27 12.59 1.35 -6.34
CA GLU A 27 12.67 -0.12 -6.31
C GLU A 27 12.02 -0.71 -5.04
N LEU A 28 12.33 -0.15 -3.87
CA LEU A 28 11.68 -0.50 -2.60
C LEU A 28 10.18 -0.19 -2.64
N GLY A 29 9.79 0.98 -3.17
CA GLY A 29 8.39 1.36 -3.34
C GLY A 29 7.61 0.39 -4.24
N GLN A 30 8.22 -0.09 -5.33
CA GLN A 30 7.62 -1.09 -6.21
C GLN A 30 7.45 -2.45 -5.53
N ALA A 31 8.43 -2.89 -4.74
CA ALA A 31 8.35 -4.14 -3.99
C ALA A 31 7.26 -4.08 -2.90
N LEU A 32 7.22 -2.99 -2.12
CA LEU A 32 6.20 -2.73 -1.12
C LEU A 32 4.81 -2.59 -1.77
N GLY A 33 4.71 -1.87 -2.89
CA GLY A 33 3.45 -1.67 -3.62
C GLY A 33 2.85 -2.98 -4.13
N LYS A 34 3.68 -3.92 -4.62
CA LYS A 34 3.21 -5.27 -4.99
C LYS A 34 2.65 -6.02 -3.77
N THR A 35 3.33 -5.92 -2.63
CA THR A 35 2.89 -6.55 -1.38
C THR A 35 1.56 -5.96 -0.90
N LEU A 36 1.45 -4.63 -0.86
CA LEU A 36 0.23 -3.93 -0.48
C LEU A 36 -0.93 -4.21 -1.44
N ARG A 37 -0.66 -4.41 -2.73
CA ARG A 37 -1.67 -4.80 -3.72
C ARG A 37 -2.24 -6.18 -3.40
N ILE A 38 -1.39 -7.17 -3.13
CA ILE A 38 -1.83 -8.51 -2.77
C ILE A 38 -2.66 -8.48 -1.49
N VAL A 39 -2.20 -7.75 -0.46
CA VAL A 39 -2.96 -7.58 0.79
C VAL A 39 -4.30 -6.90 0.52
N LYS A 40 -4.36 -5.89 -0.34
CA LYS A 40 -5.62 -5.23 -0.71
C LYS A 40 -6.57 -6.17 -1.45
N ASP A 41 -6.06 -7.00 -2.36
CA ASP A 41 -6.86 -7.94 -3.14
C ASP A 41 -7.43 -9.06 -2.26
N GLU A 42 -6.65 -9.61 -1.33
CA GLU A 42 -7.10 -10.61 -0.35
C GLU A 42 -8.15 -10.08 0.63
N LEU A 43 -7.97 -8.83 1.09
CA LEU A 43 -8.97 -8.18 1.93
C LEU A 43 -10.29 -7.99 1.19
N ASN A 44 -10.27 -7.53 -0.07
CA ASN A 44 -11.48 -7.34 -0.85
C ASN A 44 -12.15 -8.67 -1.26
N THR A 45 -11.40 -9.76 -1.46
CA THR A 45 -12.01 -11.05 -1.85
C THR A 45 -12.78 -11.70 -0.70
N THR A 46 -12.35 -11.46 0.54
CA THR A 46 -13.02 -11.98 1.75
C THR A 46 -14.41 -11.37 1.92
N ASP A 47 -14.58 -10.09 1.57
CA ASP A 47 -15.88 -9.40 1.61
C ASP A 47 -16.84 -9.86 0.48
N VAL A 48 -16.29 -10.34 -0.65
CA VAL A 48 -17.08 -10.73 -1.84
C VAL A 48 -17.54 -12.19 -1.79
N GLU A 49 -16.75 -13.11 -1.22
CA GLU A 49 -17.21 -14.50 -1.06
C GLU A 49 -18.32 -14.61 -0.01
N GLU A 50 -18.21 -13.94 1.15
CA GLU A 50 -19.25 -14.02 2.20
C GLU A 50 -20.60 -13.46 1.73
N THR A 51 -20.62 -12.45 0.86
CA THR A 51 -21.85 -11.83 0.35
C THR A 51 -22.56 -12.67 -0.71
N ALA A 52 -21.83 -13.41 -1.55
CA ALA A 52 -22.41 -14.27 -2.58
C ALA A 52 -23.17 -15.49 -2.01
N TYR A 53 -22.69 -16.06 -0.89
CA TYR A 53 -23.38 -17.18 -0.24
C TYR A 53 -24.64 -16.74 0.53
N ILE A 54 -24.66 -15.51 1.05
CA ILE A 54 -25.80 -14.97 1.80
C ILE A 54 -26.95 -14.61 0.85
N GLU A 55 -26.66 -14.08 -0.34
CA GLU A 55 -27.70 -13.76 -1.34
C GLU A 55 -28.41 -15.01 -1.89
N GLU A 56 -27.69 -16.12 -2.11
CA GLU A 56 -28.29 -17.36 -2.61
C GLU A 56 -29.13 -18.11 -1.54
N GLU A 57 -28.77 -18.05 -0.26
CA GLU A 57 -29.57 -18.67 0.83
C GLU A 57 -30.87 -17.91 1.15
N ASP A 58 -30.90 -16.58 1.00
CA ASP A 58 -32.11 -15.77 1.24
C ASP A 58 -33.14 -15.90 0.10
N GLU A 59 -32.70 -16.15 -1.14
CA GLU A 59 -33.59 -16.34 -2.30
C GLU A 59 -34.19 -17.77 -2.36
N GLU A 60 -33.49 -18.80 -1.86
CA GLU A 60 -34.02 -20.18 -1.78
C GLU A 60 -35.00 -20.38 -0.60
N ARG A 61 -35.00 -19.47 0.39
CA ARG A 61 -35.96 -19.47 1.51
C ARG A 61 -37.21 -18.63 1.29
N ALA A 62 -37.32 -17.92 0.15
CA ALA A 62 -38.46 -17.09 -0.25
C ALA A 62 -39.42 -17.84 -1.20
#